data_AF-A0A5N9A6U9-F1
#
_entry.id   AF-A0A5N9A6U9-F1
#
_cell.length_a   1.000
_cell.length_b   1.000
_cell.length_c   1.000
_cell.angle_alpha   90.00
_cell.angle_beta   90.00
_cell.angle_gamma   90.00
#
_symmetry.space_group_name_H-M   'P 1'
#
loop_
_entity.id
_entity.type
_entity.pdbx_description
1 polymer ?
#
loop_
_entity_poly.entity_id
_entity_poly.type
_entity_poly.pdbx_seq_one_letter_code
_entity_poly.pdbx_strand_id
1 'polypeptide(L)'
;ANLLPNGNLLFYTSAPSEPGPMTGIGGHSGGLVELDWDGNLVWQLENPWLHHDFQRLPNGNTLALMWEEMSSDTTFRVNGGFTTAEDPVHMLGDVVREFNPKGEVVHEWKSWEHLSFDEDIICPLEGRREWTHGNSINVTPEGNYLVSFRQTSTVGLVDRENGRFTWKWGPGEVSHQHNPSFLDNGHVLIFDNGSHRRAPNTNYSRIVEIDPANNDITWDYRGEPPISFYSYQISGAERQPNGNTLICEGATGRFIEVTPGHQIVWEYINPLMADSGRLAGGSISGRANAVFRAHRFAADDPALEGRDLDPTRYANLNRILGVS
;
A
#
# COMPACT_ATOMS: atom_id res chain seq x y z
N ALA A 1 -5.03 -0.08 -8.03
CA ALA A 1 -5.61 0.45 -9.28
C ALA A 1 -5.95 1.89 -9.00
N ASN A 2 -5.53 2.81 -9.87
CA ASN A 2 -5.67 4.24 -9.68
C ASN A 2 -6.38 4.80 -10.92
N LEU A 3 -7.44 5.58 -10.69
CA LEU A 3 -8.06 6.38 -11.73
C LEU A 3 -7.23 7.65 -11.91
N LEU A 4 -6.71 7.87 -13.11
CA LEU A 4 -5.86 9.00 -13.44
C LEU A 4 -6.72 10.24 -13.77
N PRO A 5 -6.18 11.47 -13.65
CA PRO A 5 -6.94 12.71 -13.90
C PRO A 5 -7.55 12.83 -15.30
N ASN A 6 -7.05 12.08 -16.28
CA ASN A 6 -7.59 12.03 -17.65
C ASN A 6 -8.73 10.99 -17.82
N GLY A 7 -9.11 10.29 -16.75
CA GLY A 7 -10.12 9.23 -16.74
C GLY A 7 -9.58 7.84 -17.10
N ASN A 8 -8.27 7.68 -17.32
CA ASN A 8 -7.68 6.38 -17.60
C ASN A 8 -7.50 5.58 -16.31
N LEU A 9 -7.61 4.25 -16.39
CA LEU A 9 -7.39 3.35 -15.26
C LEU A 9 -6.00 2.73 -15.36
N LEU A 10 -5.13 3.00 -14.38
CA LEU A 10 -3.82 2.39 -14.24
C LEU A 10 -3.85 1.32 -13.14
N PHE A 11 -3.42 0.09 -13.42
CA PHE A 11 -3.49 -1.00 -12.44
C PHE A 11 -2.48 -2.11 -12.71
N TYR A 12 -2.22 -2.92 -11.68
CA TYR A 12 -1.39 -4.11 -11.79
C TYR A 12 -2.11 -5.27 -12.47
N THR A 13 -1.38 -6.03 -13.28
CA THR A 13 -1.82 -7.32 -13.77
C THR A 13 -1.71 -8.40 -12.67
N SER A 14 -2.11 -9.62 -13.00
CA SER A 14 -1.83 -10.77 -12.13
C SER A 14 -0.33 -11.07 -12.06
N ALA A 15 0.09 -11.77 -11.00
CA ALA A 15 1.45 -12.30 -10.91
C ALA A 15 1.79 -13.17 -12.14
N PRO A 16 3.06 -13.18 -12.60
CA PRO A 16 3.53 -14.08 -13.65
C PRO A 16 3.25 -15.55 -13.31
N SER A 17 2.98 -16.36 -14.34
CA SER A 17 2.82 -17.81 -14.19
C SER A 17 4.15 -18.53 -13.92
N GLU A 18 5.24 -18.01 -14.48
CA GLU A 18 6.57 -18.58 -14.29
C GLU A 18 7.09 -18.28 -12.88
N PRO A 19 7.54 -19.29 -12.12
CA PRO A 19 8.03 -19.10 -10.78
C PRO A 19 9.38 -18.37 -10.77
N GLY A 20 9.58 -17.53 -9.76
CA GLY A 20 10.82 -16.81 -9.48
C GLY A 20 11.02 -16.60 -7.97
N PRO A 21 12.09 -15.90 -7.55
CA PRO A 21 12.41 -15.70 -6.14
C PRO A 21 11.28 -15.09 -5.30
N MET A 22 10.47 -14.22 -5.92
CA MET A 22 9.35 -13.51 -5.32
C MET A 22 8.03 -14.30 -5.31
N THR A 23 7.97 -15.48 -5.94
CA THR A 23 6.71 -16.23 -6.06
C THR A 23 6.09 -16.53 -4.70
N GLY A 24 4.80 -16.22 -4.58
CA GLY A 24 4.02 -16.41 -3.35
C GLY A 24 4.25 -15.34 -2.28
N ILE A 25 5.07 -14.32 -2.54
CA ILE A 25 5.12 -13.12 -1.71
C ILE A 25 3.92 -12.23 -2.04
N GLY A 26 3.35 -11.58 -1.02
CA GLY A 26 2.22 -10.68 -1.19
C GLY A 26 2.51 -9.54 -2.17
N GLY A 27 1.50 -9.08 -2.90
CA GLY A 27 1.62 -7.91 -3.78
C GLY A 27 2.35 -8.14 -5.11
N HIS A 28 2.84 -9.35 -5.41
CA HIS A 28 3.54 -9.66 -6.67
C HIS A 28 2.65 -9.42 -7.91
N SER A 29 3.18 -8.68 -8.88
CA SER A 29 2.55 -8.41 -10.17
C SER A 29 3.50 -8.69 -11.33
N GLY A 30 2.94 -9.06 -12.49
CA GLY A 30 3.70 -9.23 -13.73
C GLY A 30 3.83 -7.96 -14.56
N GLY A 31 3.08 -6.90 -14.25
CA GLY A 31 3.06 -5.69 -15.06
C GLY A 31 2.08 -4.63 -14.59
N LEU A 32 2.19 -3.44 -15.17
CA LEU A 32 1.26 -2.34 -15.06
C LEU A 32 0.57 -2.11 -16.41
N VAL A 33 -0.73 -1.82 -16.37
CA VAL A 33 -1.56 -1.56 -17.55
C VAL A 33 -2.36 -0.28 -17.32
N GLU A 34 -2.34 0.60 -18.31
CA GLU A 34 -3.22 1.76 -18.42
C GLU A 34 -4.25 1.52 -19.52
N LEU A 35 -5.53 1.58 -19.16
CA LEU A 35 -6.64 1.53 -20.09
C LEU A 35 -7.34 2.89 -20.15
N ASP A 36 -7.83 3.25 -21.33
CA ASP A 36 -8.78 4.35 -21.45
C ASP A 36 -10.17 3.95 -20.94
N TRP A 37 -11.09 4.92 -20.93
CA TRP A 37 -12.47 4.73 -20.45
C TRP A 37 -13.25 3.63 -21.20
N ASP A 38 -12.91 3.40 -22.47
CA ASP A 38 -13.55 2.40 -23.33
C ASP A 38 -12.86 1.02 -23.21
N GLY A 39 -11.82 0.91 -22.38
CA GLY A 39 -11.07 -0.32 -22.13
C GLY A 39 -9.97 -0.59 -23.15
N ASN A 40 -9.59 0.39 -23.98
CA ASN A 40 -8.47 0.23 -24.90
C ASN A 40 -7.14 0.43 -24.18
N LEU A 41 -6.14 -0.35 -24.58
CA LEU A 41 -4.78 -0.23 -24.04
C LEU A 41 -4.15 1.10 -24.47
N VAL A 42 -3.72 1.89 -23.47
CA VAL A 42 -3.00 3.16 -23.67
C VAL A 42 -1.51 2.99 -23.42
N TRP A 43 -1.15 2.29 -22.35
CA TRP A 43 0.23 2.08 -21.95
C TRP A 43 0.38 0.78 -21.16
N GLN A 44 1.55 0.14 -21.25
CA GLN A 44 1.89 -1.01 -20.43
C GLN A 44 3.38 -1.04 -20.06
N LEU A 45 3.66 -1.66 -18.93
CA LEU A 45 4.99 -2.05 -18.49
C LEU A 45 4.94 -3.49 -17.99
N GLU A 46 5.54 -4.41 -18.75
CA GLU A 46 5.72 -5.79 -18.30
C GLU A 46 7.00 -5.89 -17.49
N ASN A 47 6.88 -6.27 -16.22
CA ASN A 47 8.02 -6.48 -15.36
C ASN A 47 7.64 -7.39 -14.18
N PRO A 48 8.24 -8.60 -14.07
CA PRO A 48 7.86 -9.57 -13.05
C PRO A 48 8.35 -9.21 -11.64
N TRP A 49 9.07 -8.10 -11.47
CA TRP A 49 9.60 -7.65 -10.18
C TRP A 49 8.72 -6.61 -9.50
N LEU A 50 7.62 -6.20 -10.14
CA LEU A 50 6.69 -5.21 -9.58
C LEU A 50 5.94 -5.76 -8.36
N HIS A 51 5.75 -4.91 -7.36
CA HIS A 51 4.88 -5.24 -6.24
C HIS A 51 4.18 -4.05 -5.61
N HIS A 52 3.03 -4.35 -4.99
CA HIS A 52 2.29 -3.52 -4.05
C HIS A 52 1.79 -2.16 -4.54
N ASP A 53 2.65 -1.22 -4.95
CA ASP A 53 2.24 0.17 -5.14
C ASP A 53 3.01 0.93 -6.25
N PHE A 54 2.32 1.90 -6.85
CA PHE A 54 2.81 2.72 -7.95
C PHE A 54 2.14 4.10 -7.93
N GLN A 55 2.79 5.08 -8.58
CA GLN A 55 2.27 6.44 -8.75
C GLN A 55 2.56 6.96 -10.16
N ARG A 56 1.52 7.44 -10.86
CA ARG A 56 1.71 8.23 -12.08
C ARG A 56 2.07 9.65 -11.66
N LEU A 57 3.22 10.15 -12.13
CA LEU A 57 3.71 11.48 -11.85
C LEU A 57 3.14 12.53 -12.82
N PRO A 58 3.08 13.82 -12.43
CA PRO A 58 2.60 14.90 -13.30
C PRO A 58 3.40 15.07 -14.61
N ASN A 59 4.67 14.67 -14.63
CA ASN A 59 5.52 14.68 -15.82
C ASN A 59 5.23 13.53 -16.80
N GLY A 60 4.27 12.66 -16.47
CA GLY A 60 3.91 11.48 -17.26
C GLY A 60 4.73 10.22 -16.94
N ASN A 61 5.76 10.31 -16.11
CA ASN A 61 6.51 9.14 -15.66
C ASN A 61 5.71 8.33 -14.65
N THR A 62 6.09 7.07 -14.44
CA THR A 62 5.46 6.18 -13.44
C THR A 62 6.50 5.71 -12.44
N LEU A 63 6.30 6.04 -11.16
CA LEU A 63 7.02 5.41 -10.07
C LEU A 63 6.38 4.05 -9.77
N ALA A 64 7.20 3.04 -9.57
CA ALA A 64 6.74 1.75 -9.11
C ALA A 64 7.68 1.17 -8.06
N LEU A 65 7.08 0.47 -7.10
CA LEU A 65 7.81 -0.33 -6.14
C LEU A 65 8.09 -1.71 -6.74
N MET A 66 9.32 -2.17 -6.55
CA MET A 66 9.87 -3.36 -7.17
C MET A 66 10.83 -4.09 -6.23
N TRP A 67 10.99 -5.39 -6.44
CA TRP A 67 12.05 -6.15 -5.79
C TRP A 67 13.31 -6.21 -6.64
N GLU A 68 14.45 -6.40 -5.98
CA GLU A 68 15.71 -6.83 -6.57
C GLU A 68 16.43 -7.74 -5.58
N GLU A 69 17.16 -8.76 -6.06
CA GLU A 69 17.95 -9.62 -5.17
C GLU A 69 19.16 -8.85 -4.62
N MET A 70 19.27 -8.77 -3.29
CA MET A 70 20.44 -8.22 -2.62
C MET A 70 21.62 -9.20 -2.69
N SER A 71 22.85 -8.69 -2.59
CA SER A 71 24.03 -9.55 -2.48
C SER A 71 23.97 -10.42 -1.22
N SER A 72 24.71 -11.53 -1.22
CA SER A 72 24.83 -12.40 -0.04
C SER A 72 25.41 -11.63 1.15
N ASP A 73 26.35 -10.71 0.91
CA ASP A 73 26.98 -9.90 1.95
C ASP A 73 25.98 -8.91 2.57
N THR A 74 25.14 -8.27 1.75
CA THR A 74 24.06 -7.42 2.25
C THR A 74 23.03 -8.25 3.02
N THR A 75 22.61 -9.39 2.46
CA THR A 75 21.66 -10.32 3.08
C THR A 75 22.14 -10.80 4.46
N PHE A 76 23.43 -11.13 4.58
CA PHE A 76 24.03 -11.59 5.83
C PHE A 76 23.99 -10.53 6.94
N ARG A 77 23.96 -9.25 6.59
CA ARG A 77 23.91 -8.14 7.55
C ARG A 77 22.50 -7.85 8.07
N VAL A 78 21.45 -8.34 7.40
CA VAL A 78 20.06 -8.08 7.80
C VAL A 78 19.72 -8.78 9.11
N ASN A 79 19.25 -8.01 10.09
CA ASN A 79 18.87 -8.51 11.41
C ASN A 79 17.37 -8.76 11.55
N GLY A 80 17.00 -9.64 12.48
CA GLY A 80 15.60 -9.95 12.81
C GLY A 80 14.99 -11.06 11.95
N GLY A 81 13.67 -11.25 12.08
CA GLY A 81 12.96 -12.37 11.47
C GLY A 81 13.35 -13.73 12.06
N PHE A 82 12.49 -14.74 11.85
CA PHE A 82 12.85 -16.12 12.19
C PHE A 82 13.63 -16.75 11.04
N THR A 83 14.55 -17.67 11.37
CA THR A 83 15.37 -18.37 10.39
C THR A 83 14.84 -19.77 10.11
N THR A 84 14.92 -20.20 8.86
CA THR A 84 14.54 -21.54 8.40
C THR A 84 15.61 -22.16 7.50
N ALA A 85 15.50 -23.46 7.22
CA ALA A 85 16.40 -24.12 6.27
C ALA A 85 16.13 -23.68 4.82
N GLU A 86 14.96 -23.11 4.57
CA GLU A 86 14.47 -22.62 3.29
C GLU A 86 14.79 -21.13 3.05
N ASP A 87 15.47 -20.46 3.99
CA ASP A 87 15.84 -19.06 3.83
C ASP A 87 16.75 -18.87 2.59
N PRO A 88 16.51 -17.82 1.78
CA PRO A 88 17.28 -17.62 0.57
C PRO A 88 18.69 -17.11 0.88
N VAL A 89 19.64 -17.47 0.00
CA VAL A 89 21.01 -16.89 0.02
C VAL A 89 20.98 -15.39 -0.29
N HIS A 90 20.02 -14.98 -1.12
CA HIS A 90 19.77 -13.60 -1.54
C HIS A 90 18.37 -13.20 -1.11
N MET A 91 18.27 -12.32 -0.12
CA MET A 91 17.00 -11.69 0.21
C MET A 91 16.60 -10.71 -0.88
N LEU A 92 15.30 -10.55 -1.09
CA LEU A 92 14.78 -9.47 -1.92
C LEU A 92 14.85 -8.14 -1.18
N GLY A 93 15.35 -7.10 -1.84
CA GLY A 93 15.34 -5.73 -1.36
C GLY A 93 14.27 -4.89 -2.08
N ASP A 94 13.70 -3.90 -1.39
CA ASP A 94 12.76 -2.96 -2.00
C ASP A 94 13.51 -1.90 -2.83
N VAL A 95 13.04 -1.66 -4.05
CA VAL A 95 13.55 -0.67 -5.00
C VAL A 95 12.40 0.19 -5.49
N VAL A 96 12.59 1.51 -5.51
CA VAL A 96 11.68 2.44 -6.19
C VAL A 96 12.32 2.81 -7.52
N ARG A 97 11.62 2.57 -8.63
CA ARG A 97 12.07 2.97 -9.97
C ARG A 97 11.08 3.93 -10.62
N GLU A 98 11.61 4.95 -11.27
CA GLU A 98 10.85 5.86 -12.12
C GLU A 98 11.02 5.46 -13.58
N PHE A 99 9.91 5.16 -14.24
CA PHE A 99 9.87 4.81 -15.65
C PHE A 99 9.31 5.98 -16.46
N ASN A 100 10.00 6.37 -17.53
CA ASN A 100 9.43 7.30 -18.49
C ASN A 100 8.28 6.63 -19.30
N PRO A 101 7.51 7.37 -20.12
CA PRO A 101 6.43 6.78 -20.91
C PRO A 101 6.87 5.70 -21.91
N LYS A 102 8.16 5.57 -22.22
CA LYS A 102 8.71 4.49 -23.07
C LYS A 102 9.05 3.23 -22.27
N GLY A 103 8.91 3.24 -20.94
CA GLY A 103 9.29 2.14 -20.06
C GLY A 103 10.78 2.10 -19.71
N GLU A 104 11.52 3.18 -19.97
CA GLU A 104 12.94 3.27 -19.61
C GLU A 104 13.07 3.81 -18.18
N VAL A 105 13.98 3.21 -17.38
CA VAL A 105 14.29 3.68 -16.03
C VAL A 105 15.06 5.00 -16.12
N VAL A 106 14.54 6.05 -15.48
CA VAL A 106 15.17 7.38 -15.41
C VAL A 106 15.63 7.76 -14.01
N HIS A 107 15.15 7.03 -12.99
CA HIS A 107 15.58 7.18 -11.60
C HIS A 107 15.43 5.85 -10.85
N GLU A 108 16.32 5.60 -9.90
CA GLU A 108 16.32 4.41 -9.06
C GLU A 108 16.72 4.78 -7.63
N TRP A 109 16.02 4.20 -6.66
CA TRP A 109 16.36 4.29 -5.25
C TRP A 109 16.28 2.90 -4.63
N LYS A 110 17.35 2.48 -3.96
CA LYS A 110 17.49 1.15 -3.34
C LYS A 110 17.45 1.26 -1.83
N SER A 111 16.43 0.68 -1.21
CA SER A 111 16.20 0.83 0.23
C SER A 111 17.40 0.42 1.08
N TRP A 112 18.06 -0.69 0.76
CA TRP A 112 19.20 -1.22 1.53
C TRP A 112 20.47 -0.37 1.46
N GLU A 113 20.53 0.63 0.59
CA GLU A 113 21.64 1.61 0.56
C GLU A 113 21.45 2.71 1.62
N HIS A 114 20.24 2.85 2.16
CA HIS A 114 19.84 3.94 3.04
C HIS A 114 19.23 3.48 4.39
N LEU A 115 18.85 2.22 4.50
CA LEU A 115 18.36 1.62 5.75
C LEU A 115 19.52 1.19 6.66
N SER A 116 19.26 1.17 7.96
CA SER A 116 20.21 0.73 8.98
C SER A 116 19.94 -0.72 9.35
N PHE A 117 20.95 -1.57 9.24
CA PHE A 117 20.85 -2.98 9.66
C PHE A 117 20.60 -3.15 11.17
N ASP A 118 20.95 -2.15 11.97
CA ASP A 118 20.82 -2.21 13.44
C ASP A 118 19.50 -1.59 13.94
N GLU A 119 18.81 -0.80 13.11
CA GLU A 119 17.56 -0.13 13.48
C GLU A 119 16.35 -0.70 12.74
N ASP A 120 16.49 -0.99 11.44
CA ASP A 120 15.43 -1.50 10.58
C ASP A 120 15.35 -3.03 10.66
N ILE A 121 15.17 -3.52 11.89
CA ILE A 121 15.17 -4.94 12.25
C ILE A 121 13.83 -5.57 11.83
N ILE A 122 13.90 -6.70 11.13
CA ILE A 122 12.72 -7.48 10.74
C ILE A 122 12.01 -7.99 12.00
N CYS A 123 10.69 -7.82 12.05
CA CYS A 123 9.83 -8.39 13.08
C CYS A 123 10.17 -9.88 13.34
N PRO A 124 10.45 -10.31 14.58
CA PRO A 124 10.88 -11.69 14.86
C PRO A 124 9.90 -12.79 14.45
N LEU A 125 8.64 -12.43 14.18
CA LEU A 125 7.58 -13.34 13.73
C LEU A 125 7.41 -13.38 12.20
N GLU A 126 8.26 -12.66 11.46
CA GLU A 126 8.28 -12.66 10.00
C GLU A 126 9.47 -13.45 9.45
N GLY A 127 9.31 -14.00 8.26
CA GLY A 127 10.36 -14.74 7.56
C GLY A 127 11.38 -13.82 6.89
N ARG A 128 12.48 -14.40 6.42
CA ARG A 128 13.62 -13.67 5.85
C ARG A 128 13.71 -13.79 4.33
N ARG A 129 12.57 -13.73 3.62
CA ARG A 129 12.57 -13.74 2.14
C ARG A 129 12.86 -12.38 1.53
N GLU A 130 12.50 -11.32 2.24
CA GLU A 130 12.67 -9.94 1.80
C GLU A 130 13.07 -9.04 2.97
N TRP A 131 13.74 -7.95 2.65
CA TRP A 131 13.99 -6.82 3.52
C TRP A 131 13.62 -5.59 2.70
N THR A 132 12.43 -5.04 2.89
CA THR A 132 11.68 -4.92 4.16
C THR A 132 10.17 -5.16 4.03
N HIS A 133 9.71 -5.69 2.88
CA HIS A 133 8.31 -5.74 2.49
C HIS A 133 7.72 -4.33 2.35
N GLY A 134 8.26 -3.57 1.41
CA GLY A 134 7.73 -2.31 0.98
C GLY A 134 6.31 -2.51 0.44
N ASN A 135 5.35 -1.80 1.01
CA ASN A 135 3.94 -1.97 0.68
C ASN A 135 3.25 -0.69 0.18
N SER A 136 3.97 0.44 0.21
CA SER A 136 3.45 1.68 -0.30
C SER A 136 4.55 2.66 -0.71
N ILE A 137 4.26 3.40 -1.78
CA ILE A 137 5.00 4.57 -2.22
C ILE A 137 4.00 5.70 -2.49
N ASN A 138 4.20 6.83 -1.82
CA ASN A 138 3.51 8.08 -2.06
C ASN A 138 4.55 9.19 -2.32
N VAL A 139 4.11 10.33 -2.85
CA VAL A 139 5.01 11.42 -3.27
C VAL A 139 4.52 12.72 -2.66
N THR A 140 5.43 13.47 -2.03
CA THR A 140 5.09 14.80 -1.50
C THR A 140 4.93 15.81 -2.65
N PRO A 141 4.30 16.98 -2.41
CA PRO A 141 4.24 18.05 -3.41
C PRO A 141 5.62 18.45 -3.98
N GLU A 142 6.68 18.31 -3.19
CA GLU A 142 8.06 18.60 -3.57
C GLU A 142 8.73 17.47 -4.38
N GLY A 143 8.06 16.33 -4.55
CA GLY A 143 8.59 15.18 -5.28
C GLY A 143 9.40 14.19 -4.43
N ASN A 144 9.41 14.35 -3.10
CA ASN A 144 10.07 13.41 -2.19
C ASN A 144 9.22 12.16 -2.00
N TYR A 145 9.84 11.05 -1.62
CA TYR A 145 9.13 9.79 -1.43
C TYR A 145 8.64 9.63 0.01
N LEU A 146 7.43 9.10 0.16
CA LEU A 146 6.90 8.59 1.41
C LEU A 146 6.74 7.09 1.27
N VAL A 147 7.55 6.33 2.00
CA VAL A 147 7.65 4.87 1.91
C VAL A 147 7.15 4.19 3.18
N SER A 148 6.62 2.98 3.03
CA SER A 148 6.22 2.13 4.16
C SER A 148 6.77 0.72 4.03
N PHE A 149 7.40 0.27 5.11
CA PHE A 149 8.06 -1.01 5.25
C PHE A 149 7.36 -1.83 6.33
N ARG A 150 6.61 -2.85 5.88
CA ARG A 150 5.71 -3.61 6.75
C ARG A 150 6.48 -4.39 7.80
N GLN A 151 7.56 -5.07 7.42
CA GLN A 151 8.23 -6.03 8.33
C GLN A 151 9.07 -5.35 9.40
N THR A 152 9.51 -4.11 9.18
CA THR A 152 10.25 -3.31 10.17
C THR A 152 9.33 -2.36 10.93
N SER A 153 8.06 -2.24 10.51
CA SER A 153 7.10 -1.26 11.00
C SER A 153 7.58 0.19 10.86
N THR A 154 8.27 0.48 9.77
CA THR A 154 8.88 1.80 9.50
C THR A 154 8.13 2.53 8.38
N VAL A 155 7.80 3.80 8.62
CA VAL A 155 7.40 4.77 7.61
C VAL A 155 8.49 5.83 7.52
N GLY A 156 8.79 6.32 6.31
CA GLY A 156 9.84 7.31 6.13
C GLY A 156 9.59 8.28 4.98
N LEU A 157 10.05 9.52 5.17
CA LEU A 157 10.19 10.51 4.11
C LEU A 157 11.63 10.45 3.59
N VAL A 158 11.79 10.33 2.29
CA VAL A 158 13.06 10.18 1.59
C VAL A 158 13.23 11.35 0.63
N ASP A 159 14.35 12.06 0.78
CA ASP A 159 14.78 13.06 -0.20
C ASP A 159 15.09 12.36 -1.53
N ARG A 160 14.37 12.72 -2.60
CA ARG A 160 14.51 12.05 -3.89
C ARG A 160 15.91 12.19 -4.49
N GLU A 161 16.57 13.34 -4.28
CA GLU A 161 17.82 13.68 -4.98
C GLU A 161 19.03 12.95 -4.38
N ASN A 162 19.06 12.78 -3.06
CA ASN A 162 20.18 12.12 -2.38
C ASN A 162 19.83 10.78 -1.72
N GLY A 163 18.55 10.38 -1.76
CA GLY A 163 18.05 9.11 -1.25
C GLY A 163 18.03 8.99 0.27
N ARG A 164 18.40 10.03 1.02
CA ARG A 164 18.44 9.97 2.48
C ARG A 164 17.05 10.13 3.07
N PHE A 165 16.79 9.40 4.14
CA PHE A 165 15.64 9.67 4.97
C PHE A 165 15.78 11.03 5.66
N THR A 166 14.81 11.92 5.43
CA THR A 166 14.67 13.20 6.14
C THR A 166 13.84 13.03 7.42
N TRP A 167 13.01 11.99 7.47
CA TRP A 167 12.25 11.57 8.62
C TRP A 167 12.01 10.07 8.57
N LYS A 168 12.07 9.40 9.73
CA LYS A 168 11.69 7.99 9.93
C LYS A 168 10.92 7.86 11.23
N TRP A 169 9.88 7.05 11.22
CA TRP A 169 9.05 6.79 12.38
C TRP A 169 8.41 5.40 12.31
N GLY A 170 7.95 4.89 13.44
CA GLY A 170 7.03 3.75 13.48
C GLY A 170 7.44 2.58 14.38
N PRO A 171 8.71 2.14 14.45
CA PRO A 171 9.07 1.01 15.31
C PRO A 171 8.71 1.25 16.77
N GLY A 172 7.79 0.44 17.30
CA GLY A 172 7.24 0.56 18.66
C GLY A 172 5.95 1.37 18.77
N GLU A 173 5.63 2.19 17.77
CA GLU A 173 4.44 3.04 17.71
C GLU A 173 3.34 2.45 16.82
N VAL A 174 3.69 1.98 15.63
CA VAL A 174 2.82 1.23 14.72
C VAL A 174 3.35 -0.18 14.52
N SER A 175 2.53 -1.04 13.94
CA SER A 175 2.91 -2.43 13.69
C SER A 175 2.37 -2.91 12.36
N HIS A 176 3.27 -3.22 11.42
CA HIS A 176 2.94 -3.76 10.09
C HIS A 176 1.96 -2.88 9.30
N GLN A 177 2.12 -1.56 9.41
CA GLN A 177 1.29 -0.52 8.82
C GLN A 177 1.28 -0.54 7.29
N HIS A 178 0.25 0.07 6.71
CA HIS A 178 0.07 0.21 5.27
C HIS A 178 -0.33 1.65 4.91
N ASN A 179 -0.09 1.98 3.63
CA ASN A 179 -0.65 3.12 2.94
C ASN A 179 -0.51 4.46 3.70
N PRO A 180 0.72 4.88 4.06
CA PRO A 180 0.94 6.25 4.47
C PRO A 180 0.60 7.21 3.32
N SER A 181 -0.07 8.32 3.61
CA SER A 181 -0.31 9.41 2.66
C SER A 181 0.14 10.74 3.26
N PHE A 182 0.79 11.56 2.44
CA PHE A 182 1.19 12.91 2.83
C PHE A 182 -0.01 13.85 2.65
N LEU A 183 -0.35 14.59 3.70
CA LEU A 183 -1.49 15.50 3.72
C LEU A 183 -1.06 16.94 3.42
N ASP A 184 -1.99 17.78 2.97
CA ASP A 184 -1.74 19.19 2.63
C ASP A 184 -1.21 20.03 3.81
N ASN A 185 -1.48 19.61 5.05
CA ASN A 185 -0.96 20.26 6.27
C ASN A 185 0.46 19.81 6.63
N GLY A 186 1.10 18.94 5.83
CA GLY A 186 2.43 18.39 6.07
C GLY A 186 2.44 17.17 6.99
N HIS A 187 1.28 16.71 7.47
CA HIS A 187 1.18 15.50 8.28
C HIS A 187 1.16 14.23 7.42
N VAL A 188 1.32 13.09 8.07
CA VAL A 188 1.23 11.77 7.44
C VAL A 188 0.06 10.99 8.04
N LEU A 189 -0.88 10.56 7.20
CA LEU A 189 -1.98 9.67 7.59
C LEU A 189 -1.58 8.21 7.32
N ILE A 190 -1.71 7.33 8.31
CA ILE A 190 -1.21 5.95 8.26
C ILE A 190 -2.32 4.99 8.70
N PHE A 191 -2.49 3.89 7.96
CA PHE A 191 -3.24 2.73 8.44
C PHE A 191 -2.31 1.82 9.24
N ASP A 192 -2.39 1.86 10.56
CA ASP A 192 -1.64 0.98 11.47
C ASP A 192 -2.42 -0.33 11.66
N ASN A 193 -2.03 -1.38 10.93
CA ASN A 193 -2.71 -2.67 10.96
C ASN A 193 -2.66 -3.34 12.35
N GLY A 194 -1.55 -3.14 13.08
CA GLY A 194 -1.39 -3.65 14.44
C GLY A 194 -1.04 -5.13 14.54
N SER A 195 -0.66 -5.80 13.45
CA SER A 195 -0.19 -7.19 13.49
C SER A 195 1.09 -7.29 14.31
N HIS A 196 1.18 -8.29 15.19
CA HIS A 196 2.31 -8.49 16.11
C HIS A 196 2.58 -7.31 17.05
N ARG A 197 1.56 -6.50 17.37
CA ARG A 197 1.69 -5.40 18.32
C ARG A 197 2.19 -5.93 19.67
N ARG A 198 3.14 -5.21 20.26
CA ARG A 198 3.77 -5.62 21.53
C ARG A 198 2.80 -5.44 22.71
N ALA A 199 2.94 -6.34 23.69
CA ALA A 199 2.24 -6.27 24.97
C ALA A 199 2.44 -4.90 25.66
N PRO A 200 1.48 -4.41 26.46
CA PRO A 200 0.31 -5.11 26.98
C PRO A 200 -0.90 -5.14 26.03
N ASN A 201 -0.82 -4.48 24.87
CA ASN A 201 -1.94 -4.38 23.94
C ASN A 201 -2.11 -5.65 23.11
N THR A 202 -3.35 -6.00 22.79
CA THR A 202 -3.66 -7.01 21.76
C THR A 202 -3.47 -6.42 20.36
N ASN A 203 -3.53 -7.25 19.32
CA ASN A 203 -3.59 -6.75 17.96
C ASN A 203 -4.94 -6.03 17.73
N TYR A 204 -4.87 -4.84 17.15
CA TYR A 204 -6.00 -4.04 16.69
C TYR A 204 -5.49 -3.04 15.66
N SER A 205 -6.36 -2.63 14.75
CA SER A 205 -6.00 -1.61 13.77
C SER A 205 -6.38 -0.21 14.27
N ARG A 206 -5.65 0.79 13.80
CA ARG A 206 -6.03 2.19 13.97
C ARG A 206 -5.58 3.00 12.76
N ILE A 207 -6.20 4.15 12.56
CA ILE A 207 -5.68 5.18 11.68
C ILE A 207 -4.97 6.20 12.58
N VAL A 208 -3.81 6.69 12.17
CA VAL A 208 -3.10 7.77 12.86
C VAL A 208 -2.72 8.86 11.89
N GLU A 209 -2.91 10.11 12.29
CA GLU A 209 -2.34 11.29 11.64
C GLU A 209 -1.19 11.79 12.52
N ILE A 210 0.03 11.79 11.98
CA ILE A 210 1.24 12.19 12.69
C ILE A 210 1.86 13.43 12.06
N ASP A 211 2.32 14.36 12.88
CA ASP A 211 3.16 15.49 12.47
C ASP A 211 4.64 15.06 12.45
N PRO A 212 5.30 14.98 11.28
CA PRO A 212 6.71 14.61 11.18
C PRO A 212 7.68 15.58 11.86
N ALA A 213 7.25 16.82 12.16
CA ALA A 213 8.11 17.83 12.77
C ALA A 213 8.41 17.56 14.26
N ASN A 214 7.48 16.91 14.96
CA ASN A 214 7.57 16.64 16.41
C ASN A 214 7.17 15.20 16.80
N ASN A 215 6.68 14.39 15.85
CA ASN A 215 6.14 13.05 16.03
C ASN A 215 4.85 12.96 16.86
N ASP A 216 4.12 14.06 17.01
CA ASP A 216 2.84 14.06 17.71
C ASP A 216 1.75 13.42 16.84
N ILE A 217 1.03 12.46 17.42
CA ILE A 217 -0.21 11.95 16.83
C ILE A 217 -1.31 12.98 17.08
N THR A 218 -1.72 13.69 16.04
CA THR A 218 -2.67 14.80 16.11
C THR A 218 -4.12 14.34 15.96
N TRP A 219 -4.33 13.15 15.39
CA TRP A 219 -5.64 12.50 15.28
C TRP A 219 -5.47 10.99 15.19
N ASP A 220 -6.42 10.23 15.74
CA ASP A 220 -6.48 8.78 15.56
C ASP A 220 -7.93 8.27 15.46
N TYR A 221 -8.11 7.13 14.79
CA TYR A 221 -9.37 6.41 14.78
C TYR A 221 -9.13 4.93 15.05
N ARG A 222 -9.92 4.36 15.95
CA ARG A 222 -9.90 2.93 16.29
C ARG A 222 -11.29 2.44 16.70
N GLY A 223 -11.46 1.12 16.72
CA GLY A 223 -12.66 0.50 17.28
C GLY A 223 -12.77 0.71 18.79
N GLU A 224 -13.99 0.68 19.30
CA GLU A 224 -14.27 0.69 20.75
C GLU A 224 -15.27 -0.43 21.05
N PRO A 225 -14.82 -1.59 21.59
CA PRO A 225 -13.44 -1.89 22.00
C PRO A 225 -12.47 -2.06 20.80
N PRO A 226 -11.14 -1.89 20.96
CA PRO A 226 -10.18 -1.91 19.84
C PRO A 226 -10.29 -3.11 18.90
N ILE A 227 -10.60 -4.29 19.43
CA ILE A 227 -10.74 -5.52 18.64
C ILE A 227 -11.90 -5.49 17.63
N SER A 228 -12.85 -4.55 17.75
CA SER A 228 -13.96 -4.39 16.81
C SER A 228 -13.53 -3.80 15.45
N PHE A 229 -12.27 -3.37 15.34
CA PHE A 229 -11.67 -2.84 14.12
C PHE A 229 -10.26 -3.44 13.98
N TYR A 230 -10.13 -4.44 13.11
CA TYR A 230 -8.86 -5.13 12.94
C TYR A 230 -8.72 -5.73 11.55
N SER A 231 -7.80 -5.15 10.79
CA SER A 231 -7.35 -5.63 9.50
C SER A 231 -5.85 -5.89 9.56
N TYR A 232 -5.49 -7.17 9.63
CA TYR A 232 -4.12 -7.62 9.91
C TYR A 232 -3.11 -7.44 8.76
N GLN A 233 -3.58 -7.00 7.59
CA GLN A 233 -2.78 -6.76 6.38
C GLN A 233 -3.53 -5.82 5.43
N ILE A 234 -2.91 -5.47 4.28
CA ILE A 234 -3.48 -4.61 3.23
C ILE A 234 -4.09 -3.34 3.86
N SER A 235 -5.21 -2.83 3.33
CA SER A 235 -5.95 -1.70 3.90
C SER A 235 -5.39 -0.33 3.50
N GLY A 236 -6.14 0.71 3.82
CA GLY A 236 -5.75 2.08 3.51
C GLY A 236 -6.68 3.10 4.14
N ALA A 237 -6.21 4.33 4.22
CA ALA A 237 -6.98 5.48 4.69
C ALA A 237 -6.70 6.69 3.82
N GLU A 238 -7.74 7.44 3.48
CA GLU A 238 -7.65 8.59 2.60
C GLU A 238 -8.48 9.75 3.18
N ARG A 239 -7.79 10.84 3.53
CA ARG A 239 -8.45 12.08 3.96
C ARG A 239 -9.18 12.69 2.76
N GLN A 240 -10.48 12.92 2.94
CA GLN A 240 -11.37 13.46 1.92
C GLN A 240 -11.42 14.99 1.99
N PRO A 241 -11.79 15.69 0.89
CA PRO A 241 -11.83 17.15 0.85
C PRO A 241 -12.76 17.81 1.88
N ASN A 242 -13.79 17.08 2.35
CA ASN A 242 -14.70 17.54 3.40
C ASN A 242 -14.14 17.35 4.83
N GLY A 243 -12.91 16.84 4.97
CA GLY A 243 -12.26 16.54 6.25
C GLY A 243 -12.56 15.14 6.81
N ASN A 244 -13.50 14.40 6.25
CA ASN A 244 -13.73 13.01 6.64
C ASN A 244 -12.57 12.11 6.20
N THR A 245 -12.46 10.93 6.78
CA THR A 245 -11.48 9.92 6.36
C THR A 245 -12.21 8.70 5.83
N LEU A 246 -11.97 8.35 4.56
CA LEU A 246 -12.35 7.06 4.01
C LEU A 246 -11.36 6.02 4.52
N ILE A 247 -11.86 4.90 5.02
CA ILE A 247 -11.05 3.81 5.56
C ILE A 247 -11.45 2.52 4.84
N CYS A 248 -10.46 1.85 4.26
CA CYS A 248 -10.58 0.50 3.74
C CYS A 248 -10.09 -0.49 4.81
N GLU A 249 -10.99 -1.14 5.55
CA GLU A 249 -10.68 -2.30 6.40
C GLU A 249 -10.51 -3.53 5.52
N GLY A 250 -9.34 -3.62 4.88
CA GLY A 250 -9.15 -4.44 3.70
C GLY A 250 -9.35 -5.93 3.94
N ALA A 251 -8.90 -6.49 5.07
CA ALA A 251 -8.99 -7.93 5.34
C ALA A 251 -10.45 -8.43 5.48
N THR A 252 -11.37 -7.56 5.90
CA THR A 252 -12.81 -7.87 6.05
C THR A 252 -13.66 -7.31 4.91
N GLY A 253 -13.03 -6.65 3.94
CA GLY A 253 -13.71 -6.04 2.79
C GLY A 253 -14.67 -4.91 3.17
N ARG A 254 -14.53 -4.32 4.36
CA ARG A 254 -15.40 -3.27 4.87
C ARG A 254 -14.79 -1.91 4.57
N PHE A 255 -15.62 -0.98 4.11
CA PHE A 255 -15.27 0.42 3.90
C PHE A 255 -16.14 1.28 4.81
N ILE A 256 -15.53 2.28 5.44
CA ILE A 256 -16.25 3.25 6.26
C ILE A 256 -15.74 4.65 5.96
N GLU A 257 -16.62 5.64 6.00
CA GLU A 257 -16.23 7.06 6.03
C GLU A 257 -16.50 7.60 7.42
N VAL A 258 -15.47 8.18 8.05
CA VAL A 258 -15.53 8.70 9.41
C VAL A 258 -15.32 10.20 9.45
N THR A 259 -16.09 10.90 10.27
CA THR A 259 -15.86 12.34 10.51
C THR A 259 -14.63 12.55 11.40
N PRO A 260 -14.07 13.78 11.44
CA PRO A 260 -13.04 14.13 12.42
C PRO A 260 -13.44 13.87 13.87
N GLY A 261 -14.75 13.89 14.16
CA GLY A 261 -15.33 13.55 15.48
C GLY A 261 -15.58 12.05 15.70
N HIS A 262 -14.96 11.17 14.90
CA HIS A 262 -15.01 9.71 14.99
C HIS A 262 -16.39 9.07 14.73
N GLN A 263 -17.29 9.78 14.03
CA GLN A 263 -18.60 9.23 13.66
C GLN A 263 -18.53 8.56 12.29
N ILE A 264 -18.95 7.30 12.19
CA ILE A 264 -19.16 6.64 10.91
C ILE A 264 -20.40 7.26 10.24
N VAL A 265 -20.22 7.86 9.06
CA VAL A 265 -21.29 8.50 8.28
C VAL A 265 -21.65 7.74 7.02
N TRP A 266 -20.82 6.78 6.61
CA TRP A 266 -21.08 5.87 5.52
C TRP A 266 -20.37 4.55 5.77
N GLU A 267 -20.98 3.45 5.34
CA GLU A 267 -20.44 2.11 5.48
C GLU A 267 -20.87 1.25 4.28
N TYR A 268 -19.94 0.43 3.82
CA TYR A 268 -20.18 -0.58 2.79
C TYR A 268 -19.35 -1.83 3.09
N ILE A 269 -19.88 -3.00 2.76
CA ILE A 269 -19.16 -4.27 2.87
C ILE A 269 -19.15 -4.92 1.50
N ASN A 270 -17.96 -5.22 0.98
CA ASN A 270 -17.80 -5.91 -0.29
C ASN A 270 -18.54 -7.27 -0.26
N PRO A 271 -19.58 -7.47 -1.08
CA PRO A 271 -20.34 -8.71 -1.10
C PRO A 271 -19.63 -9.83 -1.90
N LEU A 272 -18.57 -9.49 -2.65
CA LEU A 272 -17.88 -10.42 -3.52
C LEU A 272 -16.85 -11.23 -2.73
N MET A 273 -17.10 -12.53 -2.64
CA MET A 273 -16.20 -13.50 -2.01
C MET A 273 -15.39 -14.24 -3.08
N ALA A 274 -14.06 -14.21 -2.99
CA ALA A 274 -13.14 -14.96 -3.84
C ALA A 274 -12.38 -16.01 -3.03
N ASP A 275 -11.89 -17.07 -3.68
CA ASP A 275 -11.03 -18.05 -3.01
C ASP A 275 -9.72 -17.39 -2.58
N SER A 276 -9.39 -17.48 -1.30
CA SER A 276 -8.22 -16.82 -0.70
C SER A 276 -6.90 -17.56 -0.96
N GLY A 277 -6.93 -18.66 -1.72
CA GLY A 277 -5.77 -19.47 -2.02
C GLY A 277 -4.72 -18.71 -2.82
N ARG A 278 -3.54 -18.51 -2.22
CA ARG A 278 -2.28 -18.02 -2.83
C ARG A 278 -2.24 -16.58 -3.36
N LEU A 279 -3.30 -15.80 -3.25
CA LEU A 279 -3.27 -14.37 -3.58
C LEU A 279 -3.17 -13.57 -2.28
N ALA A 280 -1.93 -13.15 -1.93
CA ALA A 280 -1.59 -12.03 -1.05
C ALA A 280 -2.70 -11.62 -0.05
N GLY A 281 -2.95 -12.43 0.97
CA GLY A 281 -4.21 -12.26 1.70
C GLY A 281 -4.46 -13.12 2.92
N GLY A 282 -3.43 -13.70 3.55
CA GLY A 282 -3.44 -14.20 4.95
C GLY A 282 -4.44 -15.29 5.37
N SER A 283 -5.47 -15.57 4.59
CA SER A 283 -6.34 -16.71 4.80
C SER A 283 -5.79 -17.89 3.99
N ILE A 284 -5.13 -18.80 4.70
CA ILE A 284 -4.54 -20.03 4.16
C ILE A 284 -5.55 -20.97 3.46
N SER A 285 -6.86 -20.71 3.63
CA SER A 285 -7.95 -21.46 3.05
C SER A 285 -9.26 -20.67 3.07
N GLY A 286 -10.22 -21.04 2.21
CA GLY A 286 -11.57 -20.51 2.26
C GLY A 286 -11.82 -19.35 1.29
N ARG A 287 -12.95 -18.66 1.50
CA ARG A 287 -13.33 -17.50 0.70
C ARG A 287 -13.20 -16.24 1.55
N ALA A 288 -12.70 -15.17 0.94
CA ALA A 288 -12.60 -13.85 1.56
C ALA A 288 -13.11 -12.78 0.58
N ASN A 289 -13.62 -11.69 1.12
CA ASN A 289 -13.99 -10.48 0.39
C ASN A 289 -12.92 -9.40 0.51
N ALA A 290 -11.66 -9.80 0.74
CA ALA A 290 -10.56 -8.91 1.02
C ALA A 290 -10.34 -7.92 -0.13
N VAL A 291 -10.07 -6.66 0.21
CA VAL A 291 -9.83 -5.58 -0.75
C VAL A 291 -8.53 -4.88 -0.41
N PHE A 292 -7.65 -4.77 -1.41
CA PHE A 292 -6.30 -4.23 -1.23
C PHE A 292 -6.33 -2.76 -0.77
N ARG A 293 -7.09 -1.92 -1.48
CA ARG A 293 -7.25 -0.48 -1.24
C ARG A 293 -8.59 0.00 -1.81
N ALA A 294 -9.14 1.08 -1.27
CA ALA A 294 -10.32 1.76 -1.80
C ALA A 294 -10.03 3.25 -1.94
N HIS A 295 -10.62 3.87 -2.95
CA HIS A 295 -10.53 5.30 -3.24
C HIS A 295 -11.95 5.84 -3.43
N ARG A 296 -12.17 7.11 -3.11
CA ARG A 296 -13.43 7.79 -3.35
C ARG A 296 -13.20 8.99 -4.26
N PHE A 297 -14.03 9.09 -5.28
CA PHE A 297 -14.02 10.19 -6.24
C PHE A 297 -15.30 11.00 -6.06
N ALA A 298 -15.18 12.32 -6.06
CA ALA A 298 -16.33 13.21 -6.05
C ALA A 298 -17.02 13.21 -7.43
N ALA A 299 -18.29 13.62 -7.49
CA ALA A 299 -19.02 13.63 -8.75
C ALA A 299 -18.45 14.62 -9.77
N ASP A 300 -17.73 15.64 -9.30
CA ASP A 300 -17.04 16.67 -10.07
C ASP A 300 -15.52 16.39 -10.22
N ASP A 301 -15.07 15.18 -9.91
CA ASP A 301 -13.67 14.78 -10.11
C ASP A 301 -13.29 14.91 -11.60
N PRO A 302 -12.14 15.54 -11.94
CA PRO A 302 -11.70 15.71 -13.34
C PRO A 302 -11.63 14.39 -14.13
N ALA A 303 -11.32 13.27 -13.46
CA ALA A 303 -11.26 11.97 -14.11
C ALA A 303 -12.63 11.48 -14.62
N LEU A 304 -13.72 12.04 -14.09
CA LEU A 304 -15.10 11.74 -14.45
C LEU A 304 -15.72 12.78 -15.38
N GLU A 305 -14.99 13.84 -15.74
CA GLU A 305 -15.51 14.93 -16.56
C GLU A 305 -15.99 14.43 -17.94
N GLY A 306 -17.21 14.79 -18.32
CA GLY A 306 -17.83 14.39 -19.59
C GLY A 306 -18.17 12.90 -19.68
N ARG A 307 -18.04 12.14 -18.60
CA ARG A 307 -18.40 10.72 -18.56
C ARG A 307 -19.86 10.52 -18.19
N ASP A 308 -20.48 9.52 -18.80
CA ASP A 308 -21.83 9.10 -18.45
C ASP A 308 -21.79 8.18 -17.23
N LEU A 309 -22.24 8.72 -16.09
CA LEU A 309 -22.28 8.03 -14.80
C LEU A 309 -23.67 7.48 -14.48
N ASP A 310 -24.57 7.32 -15.48
CA ASP A 310 -25.90 6.75 -15.25
C ASP A 310 -25.80 5.33 -14.66
N PRO A 311 -26.17 5.14 -13.38
CA PRO A 311 -26.03 3.84 -12.70
C PRO A 311 -26.96 2.78 -13.32
N THR A 312 -27.97 3.17 -14.10
CA THR A 312 -28.89 2.24 -14.74
C THR A 312 -28.21 1.42 -15.84
N ARG A 313 -27.16 1.95 -16.49
CA ARG A 313 -26.37 1.22 -17.50
C ARG A 313 -25.70 -0.03 -16.93
N TYR A 314 -25.42 -0.02 -15.63
CA TYR A 314 -24.80 -1.12 -14.90
C TYR A 314 -25.71 -1.69 -13.81
N ALA A 315 -27.03 -1.53 -13.93
CA ALA A 315 -28.00 -1.93 -12.90
C ALA A 315 -27.85 -3.37 -12.39
N ASN A 316 -27.47 -4.31 -13.27
CA ASN A 316 -27.22 -5.70 -12.87
C ASN A 316 -25.96 -5.85 -12.01
N LEU A 317 -24.88 -5.17 -12.37
CA LEU A 317 -23.64 -5.16 -11.59
C LEU A 317 -23.86 -4.45 -10.25
N ASN A 318 -24.52 -3.30 -10.27
CA ASN A 318 -24.88 -2.52 -9.09
C ASN A 318 -25.70 -3.34 -8.09
N ARG A 319 -26.69 -4.11 -8.57
CA ARG A 319 -27.45 -5.06 -7.74
C ARG A 319 -26.57 -6.13 -7.11
N ILE A 320 -25.60 -6.69 -7.84
CA ILE A 320 -24.67 -7.70 -7.32
C ILE A 320 -23.76 -7.08 -6.24
N LEU A 321 -23.31 -5.85 -6.46
CA LEU A 321 -22.47 -5.11 -5.55
C LEU A 321 -23.24 -4.52 -4.37
N GLY A 322 -24.58 -4.57 -4.36
CA GLY A 322 -25.38 -3.97 -3.28
C GLY A 322 -25.30 -2.44 -3.24
N VAL A 323 -24.97 -1.81 -4.38
CA VAL A 323 -25.01 -0.36 -4.56
C VAL A 323 -26.26 -0.06 -5.39
N SER A 324 -27.20 0.74 -4.86
CA SER A 324 -28.46 1.07 -5.52
C SER A 324 -28.82 2.52 -5.31
#